data_AF-A0A9P6QAK7-F1
#
_entry.id   AF-A0A9P6QAK7-F1
#
_cell.length_a   1.000
_cell.length_b   1.000
_cell.length_c   1.000
_cell.angle_alpha   90.00
_cell.angle_beta   90.00
_cell.angle_gamma   90.00
#
_symmetry.space_group_name_H-M   'P 1'
#
loop_
_entity.id
_entity.type
_entity.pdbx_description
1 polymer ?
#
loop_
_entity_poly.entity_id
_entity_poly.type
_entity_poly.pdbx_seq_one_letter_code
_entity_poly.pdbx_strand_id
1 'polypeptide(L)'
;MHNSAKIALLLLSAALATVSVDAQSSASSSRHINTGMTAAPAAFNLATAGKPGCANSPTGGNCPESAPCCSHAGYCGSDALFCGETCQPGGSFDPKDSCWPLPMSVNLHDEFKDPSRLVEARDYNGFPDSADWVVDYSLAKKPHAEITADQKLVLKLNRHEPHPDTGGGIGATVHSSRWLHYGTIEARLKTAATGPGTVSSFILISSISGDEIDYEIVGKDPLDVQTNYYYRVQPGRPVDYTRSDSLYQETDTSADYHDYKIEWTPTEMKWSIDGKFDKEHSRNVTKAEAGGSFPDTPMRVAFGLWDGGSFPNEGTSDWAGKNTSYAPNNEREYIMSVEWVKITPLNPEPAGEPWPGSKYLKRMEESDGGKGGSGGSGGPRVGRGKSGATALTSASSLATAVFTASLAAFASFVFA
;
A
#
# COMPACT_ATOMS: atom_id res chain seq x y z
N MET A 1 -20.62 -26.03 -34.93
CA MET A 1 -20.22 -25.62 -36.30
C MET A 1 -20.38 -24.10 -36.37
N HIS A 2 -19.38 -23.31 -35.97
CA HIS A 2 -18.27 -22.77 -36.78
C HIS A 2 -18.70 -21.93 -38.00
N ASN A 3 -18.52 -20.60 -37.88
CA ASN A 3 -17.76 -19.70 -38.80
C ASN A 3 -18.36 -18.27 -38.78
N SER A 4 -17.64 -17.16 -38.96
CA SER A 4 -16.23 -16.77 -38.81
C SER A 4 -16.13 -15.31 -39.29
N ALA A 5 -15.38 -14.48 -38.56
CA ALA A 5 -14.54 -13.36 -39.00
C ALA A 5 -15.13 -12.19 -39.84
N LYS A 6 -14.86 -10.94 -39.39
CA LYS A 6 -13.82 -10.08 -39.98
C LYS A 6 -13.53 -8.80 -39.17
N ILE A 7 -12.26 -8.45 -39.21
CA ILE A 7 -11.51 -7.38 -38.55
C ILE A 7 -11.68 -6.04 -39.27
N ALA A 8 -11.64 -4.92 -38.54
CA ALA A 8 -11.12 -3.65 -39.05
C ALA A 8 -10.47 -2.85 -37.90
N LEU A 9 -9.17 -2.56 -38.06
CA LEU A 9 -8.32 -1.71 -37.25
C LEU A 9 -8.03 -0.45 -38.07
N LEU A 10 -8.18 0.76 -37.52
CA LEU A 10 -7.38 1.93 -37.91
C LEU A 10 -7.50 3.07 -36.89
N LEU A 11 -6.39 3.80 -36.80
CA LEU A 11 -5.87 4.60 -35.69
C LEU A 11 -6.18 6.11 -35.81
N LEU A 12 -6.04 6.77 -34.66
CA LEU A 12 -5.55 8.14 -34.39
C LEU A 12 -6.32 9.36 -34.94
N SER A 13 -6.76 10.25 -34.04
CA SER A 13 -6.07 11.52 -33.72
C SER A 13 -6.99 12.50 -32.96
N ALA A 14 -6.37 13.26 -32.05
CA ALA A 14 -6.97 14.24 -31.15
C ALA A 14 -7.60 15.46 -31.84
N ALA A 15 -8.52 16.13 -31.14
CA ALA A 15 -8.86 17.54 -31.37
C ALA A 15 -9.00 18.28 -30.03
N LEU A 16 -8.09 19.23 -29.80
CA LEU A 16 -8.26 20.33 -28.83
C LEU A 16 -9.38 21.27 -29.31
N ALA A 17 -10.20 21.75 -28.38
CA ALA A 17 -11.06 22.91 -28.61
C ALA A 17 -10.52 24.11 -27.83
N THR A 18 -9.92 25.06 -28.54
CA THR A 18 -9.67 26.42 -28.06
C THR A 18 -10.85 27.31 -28.47
N VAL A 19 -11.47 28.02 -27.52
CA VAL A 19 -12.41 29.11 -27.81
C VAL A 19 -11.67 30.43 -27.60
N SER A 20 -11.45 31.15 -28.68
CA SER A 20 -11.06 32.56 -28.71
C SER A 20 -12.30 33.42 -28.46
N VAL A 21 -12.19 34.46 -27.64
CA VAL A 21 -13.20 35.52 -27.55
C VAL A 21 -12.51 36.85 -27.81
N ASP A 22 -12.89 37.48 -28.92
CA ASP A 22 -12.49 38.81 -29.33
C ASP A 22 -13.11 39.89 -28.43
N ALA A 23 -12.32 40.93 -28.17
CA ALA A 23 -12.70 42.11 -27.43
C ALA A 23 -13.34 43.17 -28.35
N GLN A 24 -14.44 43.79 -27.91
CA GLN A 24 -14.76 45.18 -28.27
C GLN A 24 -15.63 45.86 -27.21
N SER A 25 -15.30 47.12 -26.98
CA SER A 25 -15.66 48.01 -25.86
C SER A 25 -17.03 48.68 -25.95
N SER A 26 -17.63 49.02 -24.79
CA SER A 26 -18.07 50.40 -24.45
C SER A 26 -18.65 50.45 -23.02
N ALA A 27 -18.69 51.64 -22.43
CA ALA A 27 -18.55 51.92 -21.02
C ALA A 27 -19.84 52.03 -20.19
N SER A 28 -19.74 51.79 -18.87
CA SER A 28 -19.99 52.79 -17.80
C SER A 28 -20.50 52.19 -16.48
N SER A 29 -19.61 52.22 -15.48
CA SER A 29 -19.82 52.52 -14.05
C SER A 29 -20.98 51.87 -13.26
N SER A 30 -20.64 50.97 -12.33
CA SER A 30 -20.74 51.24 -10.89
C SER A 30 -19.98 50.20 -10.06
N ARG A 31 -19.18 50.67 -9.10
CA ARG A 31 -18.28 49.88 -8.25
C ARG A 31 -19.06 49.16 -7.15
N HIS A 32 -18.92 47.84 -7.07
CA HIS A 32 -18.97 47.09 -5.81
C HIS A 32 -17.86 46.05 -5.82
N ILE A 33 -16.96 46.13 -4.84
CA ILE A 33 -15.81 45.25 -4.65
C ILE A 33 -16.33 43.94 -4.04
N ASN A 34 -16.16 42.84 -4.77
CA ASN A 34 -16.38 41.48 -4.30
C ASN A 34 -15.05 40.71 -4.45
N THR A 35 -14.41 40.35 -3.34
CA THR A 35 -13.26 39.43 -3.33
C THR A 35 -13.77 38.03 -3.05
N GLY A 36 -14.28 37.35 -4.08
CA GLY A 36 -14.43 35.90 -4.11
C GLY A 36 -13.14 35.28 -4.64
N MET A 37 -12.38 34.59 -3.79
CA MET A 37 -11.28 33.72 -4.23
C MET A 37 -11.88 32.46 -4.85
N THR A 38 -12.03 32.46 -6.17
CA THR A 38 -12.21 31.23 -6.94
C THR A 38 -10.88 30.48 -6.95
N ALA A 39 -10.81 29.37 -6.21
CA ALA A 39 -9.72 28.43 -6.29
C ALA A 39 -9.71 27.80 -7.69
N ALA A 40 -8.65 28.06 -8.45
CA ALA A 40 -8.42 27.37 -9.72
C ALA A 40 -8.09 25.88 -9.44
N PRO A 41 -8.57 24.93 -10.24
CA PRO A 41 -8.20 23.54 -10.11
C PRO A 41 -6.71 23.38 -10.41
N ALA A 42 -5.95 22.85 -9.46
CA ALA A 42 -4.56 22.49 -9.66
C ALA A 42 -4.49 21.31 -10.65
N ALA A 43 -4.06 21.59 -11.88
CA ALA A 43 -3.72 20.53 -12.82
C ALA A 43 -2.52 19.74 -12.28
N PHE A 44 -2.74 18.46 -11.96
CA PHE A 44 -1.67 17.50 -11.73
C PHE A 44 -0.91 17.31 -13.05
N ASN A 45 0.29 17.89 -13.16
CA ASN A 45 1.21 17.55 -14.22
C ASN A 45 1.79 16.17 -13.94
N LEU A 46 1.33 15.18 -14.70
CA LEU A 46 1.97 13.87 -14.81
C LEU A 46 3.40 14.06 -15.32
N ALA A 47 4.35 13.45 -14.63
CA ALA A 47 5.79 13.64 -14.79
C ALA A 47 6.25 13.61 -16.26
N THR A 48 6.73 14.76 -16.73
CA THR A 48 7.75 14.80 -17.79
C THR A 48 9.00 14.08 -17.28
N ALA A 49 9.64 13.25 -18.11
CA ALA A 49 10.95 12.65 -17.85
C ALA A 49 11.91 13.71 -17.25
N GLY A 50 12.09 13.67 -15.92
CA GLY A 50 12.76 14.70 -15.14
C GLY A 50 14.28 14.53 -15.18
N LYS A 51 14.99 15.65 -15.08
CA LYS A 51 16.46 15.78 -15.13
C LYS A 51 17.22 14.66 -14.37
N PRO A 52 18.41 14.26 -14.84
CA PRO A 52 19.29 13.39 -14.04
C PRO A 52 19.64 14.09 -12.72
N GLY A 53 19.22 13.53 -11.59
CA GLY A 53 19.49 14.06 -10.26
C GLY A 53 18.30 13.94 -9.29
N CYS A 54 18.55 14.23 -8.01
CA CYS A 54 17.51 14.33 -7.01
C CYS A 54 16.86 15.71 -7.09
N ALA A 55 15.54 15.77 -7.28
CA ALA A 55 14.83 16.99 -7.68
C ALA A 55 15.11 18.21 -6.78
N ASN A 56 15.23 17.98 -5.47
CA ASN A 56 15.47 18.98 -4.43
C ASN A 56 16.86 18.83 -3.80
N SER A 57 17.83 18.27 -4.55
CA SER A 57 19.21 18.17 -4.08
C SER A 57 19.77 19.56 -3.75
N PRO A 58 20.43 19.73 -2.59
CA PRO A 58 21.10 20.99 -2.23
C PRO A 58 22.14 21.44 -3.26
N THR A 59 22.68 20.50 -4.04
CA THR A 59 23.74 20.75 -5.03
C THR A 59 23.20 20.88 -6.46
N GLY A 60 21.89 20.76 -6.68
CA GLY A 60 21.26 20.85 -8.00
C GLY A 60 21.51 19.66 -8.92
N GLY A 61 21.85 18.49 -8.36
CA GLY A 61 22.11 17.23 -9.08
C GLY A 61 21.85 15.99 -8.22
N ASN A 62 22.71 14.99 -8.28
CA ASN A 62 22.63 13.86 -7.35
C ASN A 62 22.84 14.32 -5.89
N CYS A 63 22.38 13.50 -4.96
CA CYS A 63 22.59 13.75 -3.55
C CYS A 63 24.09 13.75 -3.17
N PRO A 64 24.50 14.56 -2.17
CA PRO A 64 25.88 14.58 -1.69
C PRO A 64 26.19 13.36 -0.80
N GLU A 65 27.46 13.03 -0.61
CA GLU A 65 27.90 11.91 0.24
C GLU A 65 27.38 12.00 1.68
N SER A 66 27.23 13.22 2.22
CA SER A 66 26.73 13.47 3.58
C SER A 66 25.23 13.19 3.75
N ALA A 67 24.47 13.06 2.67
CA ALA A 67 23.05 12.74 2.66
C ALA A 67 22.76 11.91 1.41
N PRO A 68 23.30 10.68 1.32
CA PRO A 68 23.60 10.01 0.05
C PRO A 68 22.35 9.52 -0.69
N CYS A 69 21.20 9.43 -0.02
CA CYS A 69 20.01 8.79 -0.55
C CYS A 69 19.00 9.82 -1.02
N CYS A 70 18.56 9.68 -2.27
CA CYS A 70 17.45 10.46 -2.82
C CYS A 70 16.13 9.75 -2.53
N SER A 71 15.26 10.35 -1.72
CA SER A 71 13.90 9.84 -1.48
C SER A 71 13.01 9.96 -2.72
N HIS A 72 11.89 9.25 -2.73
CA HIS A 72 10.89 9.36 -3.81
C HIS A 72 10.34 10.79 -3.98
N ALA A 73 10.26 11.55 -2.88
CA ALA A 73 9.88 12.96 -2.90
C ALA A 73 10.98 13.90 -3.44
N GLY A 74 12.12 13.35 -3.85
CA GLY A 74 13.23 14.08 -4.46
C GLY A 74 14.09 14.85 -3.46
N TYR A 75 14.08 14.48 -2.18
CA TYR A 75 14.94 15.08 -1.14
C TYR A 75 16.08 14.14 -0.75
N CYS A 76 17.23 14.72 -0.37
CA CYS A 76 18.41 14.00 0.08
C CYS A 76 18.40 13.77 1.60
N GLY A 77 18.77 12.56 2.03
CA GLY A 77 18.92 12.19 3.43
C GLY A 77 19.78 10.94 3.60
N SER A 78 19.93 10.49 4.85
CA SER A 78 20.82 9.39 5.22
C SER A 78 20.18 8.33 6.14
N ASP A 79 18.95 8.58 6.61
CA ASP A 79 18.20 7.67 7.47
C ASP A 79 17.34 6.66 6.67
N ALA A 80 16.65 5.77 7.38
CA ALA A 80 15.83 4.72 6.79
C ALA A 80 14.70 5.24 5.89
N LEU A 81 14.14 6.42 6.16
CA LEU A 81 13.06 7.00 5.35
C LEU A 81 13.55 7.41 3.96
N PHE A 82 14.82 7.83 3.86
CA PHE A 82 15.44 8.25 2.60
C PHE A 82 16.16 7.12 1.90
N CYS A 83 16.86 6.28 2.66
CA CYS A 83 17.74 5.25 2.14
C CYS A 83 17.07 3.89 1.97
N GLY A 84 15.97 3.62 2.67
CA GLY A 84 15.22 2.38 2.54
C GLY A 84 14.42 2.31 1.24
N GLU A 85 13.15 1.91 1.38
CA GLU A 85 12.30 1.49 0.27
C GLU A 85 12.04 2.56 -0.79
N THR A 86 12.09 3.83 -0.41
CA THR A 86 11.77 4.95 -1.31
C THR A 86 12.99 5.50 -2.04
N CYS A 87 14.17 4.93 -1.79
CA CYS A 87 15.41 5.44 -2.31
C CYS A 87 15.49 5.27 -3.84
N GLN A 88 15.78 6.37 -4.53
CA GLN A 88 15.95 6.43 -5.98
C GLN A 88 17.46 6.37 -6.30
N PRO A 89 17.97 5.25 -6.84
CA PRO A 89 19.41 5.12 -7.07
C PRO A 89 19.95 6.15 -8.06
N GLY A 90 19.17 6.47 -9.11
CA GLY A 90 19.58 7.44 -10.14
C GLY A 90 19.79 8.87 -9.62
N GLY A 91 19.10 9.27 -8.54
CA GLY A 91 19.27 10.57 -7.90
C GLY A 91 20.22 10.56 -6.70
N SER A 92 20.69 9.39 -6.29
CA SER A 92 21.52 9.21 -5.10
C SER A 92 23.01 9.45 -5.39
N PHE A 93 23.82 9.62 -4.33
CA PHE A 93 25.25 9.92 -4.43
C PHE A 93 26.00 8.85 -5.25
N ASP A 94 25.88 7.60 -4.82
CA ASP A 94 26.30 6.40 -5.55
C ASP A 94 25.05 5.60 -5.96
N PRO A 95 24.73 5.52 -7.27
CA PRO A 95 23.60 4.75 -7.78
C PRO A 95 23.64 3.25 -7.53
N LYS A 96 24.78 2.70 -7.10
CA LYS A 96 24.91 1.27 -6.81
C LYS A 96 24.83 0.95 -5.33
N ASP A 97 25.07 1.94 -4.47
CA ASP A 97 25.37 1.66 -3.07
C ASP A 97 24.74 2.62 -2.06
N SER A 98 24.09 3.70 -2.48
CA SER A 98 23.46 4.63 -1.53
C SER A 98 22.21 4.04 -0.90
N CYS A 99 21.34 3.46 -1.73
CA CYS A 99 20.08 2.86 -1.29
C CYS A 99 20.33 1.55 -0.54
N TRP A 100 19.61 1.36 0.54
CA TRP A 100 19.63 0.17 1.37
C TRP A 100 18.84 -0.96 0.70
N PRO A 101 19.17 -2.23 1.00
CA PRO A 101 18.39 -3.36 0.52
C PRO A 101 16.98 -3.35 1.12
N LEU A 102 16.00 -3.94 0.42
CA LEU A 102 14.68 -4.17 1.00
C LEU A 102 14.79 -5.00 2.29
N PRO A 103 14.01 -4.69 3.33
CA PRO A 103 14.00 -5.48 4.56
C PRO A 103 13.29 -6.81 4.30
N MET A 104 14.05 -7.83 3.87
CA MET A 104 13.49 -9.15 3.58
C MET A 104 13.03 -9.87 4.86
N SER A 105 12.05 -10.75 4.69
CA SER A 105 11.34 -11.44 5.77
C SER A 105 12.22 -12.45 6.49
N VAL A 106 11.99 -12.56 7.79
CA VAL A 106 12.44 -13.66 8.64
C VAL A 106 11.25 -14.63 8.84
N ASN A 107 11.50 -15.81 9.42
CA ASN A 107 10.39 -16.63 9.91
C ASN A 107 9.63 -15.87 11.00
N LEU A 108 8.32 -15.75 10.84
CA LEU A 108 7.43 -15.09 11.79
C LEU A 108 6.24 -16.00 12.09
N HIS A 109 5.89 -16.13 13.36
CA HIS A 109 4.58 -16.62 13.79
C HIS A 109 4.09 -15.63 14.85
N ASP A 110 3.10 -14.84 14.48
CA ASP A 110 2.55 -13.80 15.34
C ASP A 110 1.12 -14.16 15.73
N GLU A 111 0.90 -14.25 17.03
CA GLU A 111 -0.41 -14.44 17.68
C GLU A 111 -0.87 -13.10 18.29
N PHE A 112 -0.33 -11.96 17.82
CA PHE A 112 -0.67 -10.60 18.21
C PHE A 112 -0.62 -10.35 19.72
N LYS A 113 0.39 -10.90 20.40
CA LYS A 113 0.57 -10.78 21.86
C LYS A 113 1.09 -9.42 22.30
N ASP A 114 1.80 -8.73 21.42
CA ASP A 114 2.44 -7.45 21.73
C ASP A 114 1.87 -6.32 20.85
N PRO A 115 0.96 -5.49 21.39
CA PRO A 115 0.36 -4.40 20.63
C PRO A 115 1.37 -3.33 20.21
N SER A 116 2.57 -3.27 20.81
CA SER A 116 3.61 -2.33 20.40
C SER A 116 4.27 -2.69 19.06
N ARG A 117 4.02 -3.90 18.54
CA ARG A 117 4.51 -4.38 17.23
C ARG A 117 3.66 -3.89 16.06
N LEU A 118 2.50 -3.27 16.34
CA LEU A 118 1.65 -2.58 15.37
C LEU A 118 1.85 -1.07 15.51
N VAL A 119 2.33 -0.41 14.46
CA VAL A 119 2.56 1.04 14.45
C VAL A 119 1.84 1.70 13.28
N GLU A 120 1.45 2.95 13.42
CA GLU A 120 0.99 3.73 12.26
C GLU A 120 2.17 4.04 11.34
N ALA A 121 1.93 4.09 10.04
CA ALA A 121 2.94 4.46 9.04
C ALA A 121 3.61 5.81 9.33
N ARG A 122 2.91 6.74 10.01
CA ARG A 122 3.48 8.03 10.43
C ARG A 122 4.53 7.93 11.54
N ASP A 123 4.44 6.88 12.35
CA ASP A 123 5.29 6.64 13.51
C ASP A 123 6.34 5.54 13.22
N TYR A 124 6.21 4.84 12.10
CA TYR A 124 7.18 3.85 11.66
C TYR A 124 8.50 4.52 11.26
N ASN A 125 9.59 4.13 11.91
CA ASN A 125 10.91 4.72 11.71
C ASN A 125 11.72 4.10 10.57
N GLY A 126 11.11 3.19 9.80
CA GLY A 126 11.74 2.48 8.67
C GLY A 126 12.56 1.25 9.07
N PHE A 127 12.74 0.94 10.35
CA PHE A 127 13.47 -0.25 10.80
C PHE A 127 12.50 -1.42 11.08
N PRO A 128 12.60 -2.55 10.37
CA PRO A 128 11.66 -3.66 10.48
C PRO A 128 11.70 -4.37 11.83
N ASP A 129 12.77 -4.19 12.61
CA ASP A 129 12.87 -4.76 13.95
C ASP A 129 12.09 -3.96 15.00
N SER A 130 11.66 -2.73 14.67
CA SER A 130 10.89 -1.88 15.58
C SER A 130 9.39 -2.20 15.59
N ALA A 131 8.86 -2.78 14.50
CA ALA A 131 7.46 -3.14 14.34
C ALA A 131 7.34 -4.29 13.33
N ASP A 132 6.47 -5.26 13.60
CA ASP A 132 6.16 -6.32 12.63
C ASP A 132 5.11 -5.85 11.62
N TRP A 133 4.21 -4.95 12.06
CA TRP A 133 3.05 -4.51 11.31
C TRP A 133 2.95 -2.99 11.27
N VAL A 134 2.61 -2.49 10.08
CA VAL A 134 2.42 -1.07 9.84
C VAL A 134 1.00 -0.86 9.34
N VAL A 135 0.23 -0.03 10.04
CA VAL A 135 -1.07 0.45 9.58
C VAL A 135 -0.80 1.56 8.58
N ASP A 136 -1.29 1.40 7.35
CA ASP A 136 -1.21 2.45 6.35
C ASP A 136 -1.90 3.73 6.83
N TYR A 137 -1.55 4.86 6.20
CA TYR A 137 -2.14 6.14 6.58
C TYR A 137 -3.66 6.10 6.47
N SER A 138 -4.33 6.11 7.61
CA SER A 138 -5.76 6.29 7.66
C SER A 138 -6.09 7.76 7.39
N LEU A 139 -7.04 7.99 6.49
CA LEU A 139 -7.66 9.31 6.29
C LEU A 139 -8.48 9.75 7.53
N ALA A 140 -8.77 8.83 8.45
CA ALA A 140 -9.46 9.12 9.70
C ALA A 140 -8.53 9.73 10.75
N LYS A 141 -9.11 10.42 11.73
CA LYS A 141 -8.34 11.01 12.85
C LYS A 141 -7.78 9.95 13.80
N LYS A 142 -8.30 8.73 13.74
CA LYS A 142 -7.88 7.60 14.57
C LYS A 142 -7.51 6.42 13.67
N PRO A 143 -6.63 5.53 14.13
CA PRO A 143 -6.40 4.25 13.47
C PRO A 143 -7.70 3.45 13.39
N HIS A 144 -7.89 2.81 12.25
CA HIS A 144 -8.96 1.84 12.02
C HIS A 144 -8.43 0.40 12.17
N ALA A 145 -7.26 0.22 12.78
CA ALA A 145 -6.72 -1.08 13.13
C ALA A 145 -6.07 -1.03 14.52
N GLU A 146 -6.18 -2.12 15.27
CA GLU A 146 -5.57 -2.27 16.60
C GLU A 146 -5.27 -3.74 16.89
N ILE A 147 -4.32 -3.99 17.78
CA ILE A 147 -4.19 -5.29 18.46
C ILE A 147 -5.01 -5.22 19.75
N THR A 148 -6.03 -6.06 19.87
CA THR A 148 -6.97 -6.06 20.99
C THR A 148 -6.43 -6.81 22.21
N ALA A 149 -7.07 -6.61 23.37
CA ALA A 149 -6.70 -7.28 24.62
C ALA A 149 -6.84 -8.81 24.57
N ASP A 150 -7.68 -9.34 23.67
CA ASP A 150 -7.82 -10.77 23.39
C ASP A 150 -6.86 -11.27 22.31
N GLN A 151 -5.76 -10.54 22.05
CA GLN A 151 -4.62 -10.94 21.20
C GLN A 151 -5.02 -11.20 19.75
N LYS A 152 -5.72 -10.23 19.15
CA LYS A 152 -6.09 -10.28 17.73
C LYS A 152 -5.74 -8.97 17.06
N LEU A 153 -5.30 -9.05 15.81
CA LEU A 153 -5.31 -7.89 14.94
C LEU A 153 -6.75 -7.68 14.46
N VAL A 154 -7.31 -6.51 14.74
CA VAL A 154 -8.66 -6.11 14.34
C VAL A 154 -8.58 -4.94 13.38
N LEU A 155 -9.28 -5.04 12.25
CA LEU A 155 -9.49 -3.95 11.29
C LEU A 155 -10.97 -3.54 11.32
N LYS A 156 -11.22 -2.23 11.28
CA LYS A 156 -12.55 -1.63 11.40
C LYS A 156 -12.88 -0.81 10.15
N LEU A 157 -14.12 -0.93 9.70
CA LEU A 157 -14.69 -0.09 8.66
C LEU A 157 -15.95 0.59 9.18
N ASN A 158 -15.91 1.92 9.24
CA ASN A 158 -17.03 2.75 9.67
C ASN A 158 -17.08 4.05 8.85
N ARG A 159 -18.19 4.78 8.97
CA ARG A 159 -18.43 6.04 8.26
C ARG A 159 -18.62 7.22 9.21
N HIS A 160 -18.01 7.18 10.39
CA HIS A 160 -18.03 8.33 11.31
C HIS A 160 -17.35 9.55 10.68
N GLU A 161 -16.26 9.31 9.94
CA GLU A 161 -15.60 10.27 9.08
C GLU A 161 -15.76 9.76 7.64
N PRO A 162 -16.65 10.35 6.82
CA PRO A 162 -16.83 9.91 5.45
C PRO A 162 -15.56 10.09 4.64
N HIS A 163 -15.25 9.13 3.78
CA HIS A 163 -14.13 9.25 2.86
C HIS A 163 -14.32 10.48 1.96
N PRO A 164 -13.31 11.36 1.78
CA PRO A 164 -13.48 12.61 1.06
C PRO A 164 -13.85 12.42 -0.42
N ASP A 165 -13.25 11.41 -1.07
CA ASP A 165 -13.46 11.17 -2.50
C ASP A 165 -14.70 10.32 -2.83
N THR A 166 -14.97 9.27 -2.04
CA THR A 166 -16.06 8.32 -2.31
C THR A 166 -17.33 8.63 -1.53
N GLY A 167 -17.22 9.43 -0.47
CA GLY A 167 -18.28 9.63 0.51
C GLY A 167 -18.61 8.39 1.34
N GLY A 168 -17.96 7.24 1.10
CA GLY A 168 -18.15 5.97 1.80
C GLY A 168 -17.49 5.94 3.18
N GLY A 169 -17.39 4.75 3.77
CA GLY A 169 -16.64 4.53 5.01
C GLY A 169 -15.13 4.47 4.78
N ILE A 170 -14.39 4.67 5.88
CA ILE A 170 -12.94 4.54 5.92
C ILE A 170 -12.59 3.24 6.61
N GLY A 171 -11.71 2.48 5.98
CA GLY A 171 -11.20 1.21 6.47
C GLY A 171 -9.75 1.30 6.93
N ALA A 172 -9.07 0.16 6.93
CA ALA A 172 -7.64 0.08 7.19
C ALA A 172 -6.97 -0.95 6.28
N THR A 173 -5.69 -0.73 6.02
CA THR A 173 -4.75 -1.71 5.49
C THR A 173 -3.60 -1.84 6.48
N VAL A 174 -3.27 -3.07 6.86
CA VAL A 174 -2.15 -3.39 7.75
C VAL A 174 -1.21 -4.30 6.99
N HIS A 175 0.06 -3.91 6.85
CA HIS A 175 1.05 -4.68 6.10
C HIS A 175 2.28 -5.01 6.94
N SER A 176 2.96 -6.10 6.60
CA SER A 176 4.21 -6.51 7.25
C SER A 176 5.32 -5.49 6.98
N SER A 177 6.10 -5.15 8.00
CA SER A 177 7.25 -4.24 7.85
C SER A 177 8.33 -4.81 6.92
N ARG A 178 8.40 -6.14 6.82
CA ARG A 178 9.32 -6.90 5.97
C ARG A 178 8.67 -7.40 4.69
N TRP A 179 9.50 -7.59 3.66
CA TRP A 179 9.13 -8.09 2.33
C TRP A 179 9.40 -9.58 2.22
N LEU A 180 8.49 -10.29 1.57
CA LEU A 180 8.62 -11.70 1.24
C LEU A 180 8.95 -11.84 -0.25
N HIS A 181 9.92 -12.69 -0.60
CA HIS A 181 10.13 -13.13 -1.98
C HIS A 181 10.06 -14.65 -2.04
N TYR A 182 8.87 -15.14 -2.39
CA TYR A 182 8.46 -16.53 -2.28
C TYR A 182 8.43 -17.05 -0.82
N GLY A 183 7.58 -18.03 -0.57
CA GLY A 183 7.39 -18.65 0.73
C GLY A 183 5.97 -19.16 0.92
N THR A 184 5.65 -19.45 2.17
CA THR A 184 4.32 -19.88 2.62
C THR A 184 3.81 -18.90 3.65
N ILE A 185 2.56 -18.48 3.49
CA ILE A 185 1.86 -17.61 4.42
C ILE A 185 0.59 -18.32 4.83
N GLU A 186 0.38 -18.45 6.13
CA GLU A 186 -0.80 -19.04 6.74
C GLU A 186 -1.41 -17.96 7.65
N ALA A 187 -2.71 -17.72 7.58
CA ALA A 187 -3.39 -16.76 8.45
C ALA A 187 -4.77 -17.29 8.84
N ARG A 188 -5.11 -17.14 10.13
CA ARG A 188 -6.44 -17.46 10.65
C ARG A 188 -7.26 -16.20 10.80
N LEU A 189 -8.31 -16.06 10.01
CA LEU A 189 -9.09 -14.83 9.90
C LEU A 189 -10.58 -15.10 9.90
N LYS A 190 -11.32 -14.09 10.37
CA LYS A 190 -12.77 -14.00 10.28
C LYS A 190 -13.12 -12.69 9.58
N THR A 191 -13.89 -12.79 8.50
CA THR A 191 -14.22 -11.66 7.61
C THR A 191 -15.30 -10.77 8.23
N ALA A 192 -15.50 -9.58 7.65
CA ALA A 192 -16.14 -8.49 8.37
C ALA A 192 -17.68 -8.51 8.39
N ALA A 193 -18.34 -9.06 7.37
CA ALA A 193 -19.77 -8.88 7.22
C ALA A 193 -20.43 -9.86 6.23
N THR A 194 -21.74 -10.00 6.40
CA THR A 194 -22.68 -10.60 5.43
C THR A 194 -23.49 -9.53 4.67
N GLY A 195 -22.92 -8.33 4.48
CA GLY A 195 -23.59 -7.19 3.84
C GLY A 195 -22.87 -6.73 2.57
N PRO A 196 -23.60 -6.22 1.56
CA PRO A 196 -22.98 -5.71 0.35
C PRO A 196 -22.02 -4.55 0.65
N GLY A 197 -21.00 -4.45 -0.20
CA GLY A 197 -20.10 -3.31 -0.29
C GLY A 197 -18.83 -3.41 0.57
N THR A 198 -18.86 -4.17 1.67
CA THR A 198 -17.65 -4.40 2.48
C THR A 198 -16.77 -5.46 1.84
N VAL A 199 -15.46 -5.25 1.86
CA VAL A 199 -14.49 -6.19 1.31
C VAL A 199 -13.43 -6.48 2.36
N SER A 200 -13.25 -7.76 2.69
CA SER A 200 -12.17 -8.25 3.56
C SER A 200 -11.09 -8.90 2.71
N SER A 201 -9.83 -8.55 2.95
CA SER A 201 -8.72 -8.89 2.07
C SER A 201 -7.55 -9.51 2.83
N PHE A 202 -6.95 -10.56 2.28
CA PHE A 202 -5.65 -11.10 2.69
C PHE A 202 -4.75 -11.18 1.45
N ILE A 203 -3.71 -10.35 1.42
CA ILE A 203 -3.02 -9.98 0.19
C ILE A 203 -1.50 -10.12 0.37
N LEU A 204 -0.80 -10.57 -0.68
CA LEU A 204 0.60 -10.27 -0.93
C LEU A 204 0.66 -9.14 -1.95
N ILE A 205 1.23 -7.97 -1.61
CA ILE A 205 1.24 -6.81 -2.51
C ILE A 205 2.60 -6.12 -2.57
N SER A 206 3.00 -5.67 -3.76
CA SER A 206 4.19 -4.85 -3.98
C SER A 206 3.81 -3.43 -4.39
N SER A 207 4.06 -2.46 -3.51
CA SER A 207 3.92 -1.04 -3.85
C SER A 207 4.98 -0.53 -4.84
N ILE A 208 6.01 -1.32 -5.11
CA ILE A 208 7.09 -0.97 -6.05
C ILE A 208 6.75 -1.47 -7.45
N SER A 209 6.39 -2.75 -7.58
CA SER A 209 6.20 -3.38 -8.87
C SER A 209 4.74 -3.43 -9.30
N GLY A 210 3.80 -3.52 -8.35
CA GLY A 210 2.40 -3.83 -8.58
C GLY A 210 2.10 -5.28 -8.87
N ASP A 211 2.97 -6.19 -8.45
CA ASP A 211 2.64 -7.59 -8.30
C ASP A 211 1.71 -7.78 -7.09
N GLU A 212 0.71 -8.66 -7.23
CA GLU A 212 -0.27 -8.98 -6.20
C GLU A 212 -0.74 -10.45 -6.27
N ILE A 213 -1.04 -11.03 -5.12
CA ILE A 213 -1.66 -12.35 -4.93
C ILE A 213 -2.63 -12.23 -3.75
N ASP A 214 -3.92 -12.50 -3.93
CA ASP A 214 -4.91 -12.15 -2.93
C ASP A 214 -5.97 -13.23 -2.68
N TYR A 215 -6.58 -13.09 -1.50
CA TYR A 215 -7.94 -13.50 -1.19
C TYR A 215 -8.79 -12.25 -0.97
N GLU A 216 -9.96 -12.20 -1.59
CA GLU A 216 -10.96 -11.15 -1.42
C GLU A 216 -12.30 -11.78 -1.06
N ILE A 217 -12.95 -11.28 0.00
CA ILE A 217 -14.27 -11.73 0.43
C ILE A 217 -15.18 -10.52 0.46
N VAL A 218 -16.15 -10.51 -0.47
CA VAL A 218 -17.17 -9.47 -0.53
C VAL A 218 -18.31 -9.86 0.39
N GLY A 219 -18.69 -8.98 1.31
CA GLY A 219 -19.74 -9.29 2.28
C GLY A 219 -21.12 -9.58 1.66
N LYS A 220 -21.34 -9.25 0.38
CA LYS A 220 -22.56 -9.63 -0.35
C LYS A 220 -22.72 -11.16 -0.48
N ASP A 221 -21.61 -11.90 -0.45
CA ASP A 221 -21.57 -13.35 -0.50
C ASP A 221 -20.39 -13.87 0.34
N PRO A 222 -20.57 -14.03 1.66
CA PRO A 222 -19.49 -14.44 2.57
C PRO A 222 -19.08 -15.91 2.42
N LEU A 223 -19.74 -16.66 1.53
CA LEU A 223 -19.37 -18.04 1.18
C LEU A 223 -18.45 -18.07 -0.05
N ASP A 224 -18.39 -17.01 -0.84
CA ASP A 224 -17.54 -16.89 -2.03
C ASP A 224 -16.22 -16.23 -1.65
N VAL A 225 -15.18 -17.05 -1.45
CA VAL A 225 -13.81 -16.55 -1.28
C VAL A 225 -13.18 -16.42 -2.66
N GLN A 226 -12.93 -15.20 -3.09
CA GLN A 226 -12.33 -14.92 -4.38
C GLN A 226 -10.81 -14.94 -4.25
N THR A 227 -10.14 -15.49 -5.25
CA THR A 227 -8.68 -15.49 -5.36
C THR A 227 -8.30 -14.77 -6.64
N ASN A 228 -7.28 -13.92 -6.58
CA ASN A 228 -6.79 -13.23 -7.75
C ASN A 228 -5.27 -13.05 -7.70
N TYR A 229 -4.71 -12.67 -8.84
CA TYR A 229 -3.32 -12.24 -8.93
C TYR A 229 -3.14 -11.22 -10.04
N TYR A 230 -2.27 -10.25 -9.77
CA TYR A 230 -1.94 -9.17 -10.70
C TYR A 230 -0.44 -9.11 -10.94
N TYR A 231 -0.05 -8.79 -12.16
CA TYR A 231 1.35 -8.67 -12.56
C TYR A 231 1.65 -7.26 -13.03
N ARG A 232 2.55 -6.60 -12.32
CA ARG A 232 3.09 -5.29 -12.66
C ARG A 232 2.03 -4.23 -12.98
N VAL A 233 0.94 -4.21 -12.21
CA VAL A 233 -0.07 -3.16 -12.33
C VAL A 233 0.60 -1.83 -12.03
N GLN A 234 0.46 -0.86 -12.92
CA GLN A 234 1.09 0.45 -12.77
C GLN A 234 0.12 1.52 -13.25
N PRO A 235 0.14 2.73 -12.65
CA PRO A 235 -0.74 3.81 -13.05
C PRO A 235 -0.71 4.06 -14.58
N GLY A 236 -1.89 4.17 -15.18
CA GLY A 236 -2.05 4.42 -16.62
C GLY A 236 -1.81 3.21 -17.52
N ARG A 237 -1.59 2.01 -16.97
CA ARG A 237 -1.57 0.76 -17.74
C ARG A 237 -2.89 -0.01 -17.61
N PRO A 238 -3.32 -0.75 -18.65
CA PRO A 238 -4.47 -1.62 -18.55
C PRO A 238 -4.25 -2.67 -17.45
N VAL A 239 -5.30 -2.90 -16.65
CA VAL A 239 -5.37 -3.96 -15.65
C VAL A 239 -6.19 -5.11 -16.24
N ASP A 240 -5.77 -6.34 -15.98
CA ASP A 240 -6.43 -7.55 -16.48
C ASP A 240 -7.14 -8.26 -15.34
N TYR A 241 -8.46 -8.10 -15.31
CA TYR A 241 -9.36 -8.65 -14.29
C TYR A 241 -9.84 -10.08 -14.58
N THR A 242 -9.28 -10.76 -15.58
CA THR A 242 -9.75 -12.10 -16.00
C THR A 242 -9.18 -13.26 -15.19
N ARG A 243 -8.37 -12.95 -14.16
CA ARG A 243 -7.63 -13.92 -13.35
C ARG A 243 -8.30 -14.28 -12.03
N SER A 244 -9.46 -13.71 -11.73
CA SER A 244 -10.23 -14.07 -10.55
C SER A 244 -10.78 -15.49 -10.66
N ASP A 245 -10.83 -16.20 -9.54
CA ASP A 245 -11.52 -17.49 -9.40
C ASP A 245 -12.15 -17.59 -8.01
N SER A 246 -13.14 -18.45 -7.84
CA SER A 246 -13.97 -18.56 -6.64
C SER A 246 -13.78 -19.89 -5.91
N LEU A 247 -13.57 -19.82 -4.59
CA LEU A 247 -13.51 -20.95 -3.67
C LEU A 247 -14.70 -20.89 -2.71
N TYR A 248 -15.72 -21.70 -2.97
CA TYR A 248 -16.95 -21.70 -2.17
C TYR A 248 -16.76 -22.43 -0.84
N GLN A 249 -17.18 -21.78 0.26
CA GLN A 249 -17.11 -22.34 1.61
C GLN A 249 -18.47 -22.87 2.06
N GLU A 250 -18.43 -23.94 2.87
CA GLU A 250 -19.64 -24.52 3.48
C GLU A 250 -20.22 -23.65 4.60
N THR A 251 -19.38 -22.80 5.20
CA THR A 251 -19.73 -21.93 6.32
C THR A 251 -19.41 -20.47 6.02
N ASP A 252 -20.20 -19.58 6.61
CA ASP A 252 -20.06 -18.13 6.51
C ASP A 252 -18.74 -17.68 7.12
N THR A 253 -17.85 -17.14 6.29
CA THR A 253 -16.50 -16.69 6.70
C THR A 253 -16.51 -15.51 7.67
N SER A 254 -17.66 -14.84 7.85
CA SER A 254 -17.83 -13.77 8.84
C SER A 254 -18.36 -14.29 10.19
N ALA A 255 -18.89 -15.52 10.22
CA ALA A 255 -19.42 -16.14 11.43
C ALA A 255 -18.34 -16.86 12.25
N ASP A 256 -17.35 -17.47 11.59
CA ASP A 256 -16.26 -18.21 12.25
C ASP A 256 -14.90 -17.98 11.56
N TYR A 257 -13.83 -18.39 12.23
CA TYR A 257 -12.47 -18.32 11.73
C TYR A 257 -12.13 -19.47 10.79
N HIS A 258 -11.52 -19.12 9.68
CA HIS A 258 -10.97 -20.05 8.70
C HIS A 258 -9.45 -19.86 8.58
N ASP A 259 -8.74 -20.92 8.21
CA ASP A 259 -7.29 -20.90 8.00
C ASP A 259 -6.99 -20.79 6.51
N TYR A 260 -6.44 -19.66 6.08
CA TYR A 260 -6.15 -19.37 4.68
C TYR A 260 -4.65 -19.49 4.46
N LYS A 261 -4.25 -20.10 3.35
CA LYS A 261 -2.85 -20.38 3.05
C LYS A 261 -2.51 -20.03 1.61
N ILE A 262 -1.47 -19.23 1.45
CA ILE A 262 -0.81 -18.94 0.18
C ILE A 262 0.56 -19.62 0.16
N GLU A 263 0.80 -20.46 -0.84
CA GLU A 263 2.14 -20.97 -1.17
C GLU A 263 2.59 -20.35 -2.49
N TRP A 264 3.61 -19.52 -2.43
CA TRP A 264 4.14 -18.81 -3.59
C TRP A 264 5.59 -19.20 -3.80
N THR A 265 5.85 -19.84 -4.94
CA THR A 265 7.18 -20.33 -5.32
C THR A 265 7.58 -19.71 -6.66
N PRO A 266 8.85 -19.86 -7.11
CA PRO A 266 9.24 -19.42 -8.45
C PRO A 266 8.45 -20.06 -9.60
N THR A 267 7.69 -21.13 -9.34
CA THR A 267 7.03 -21.94 -10.38
C THR A 267 5.51 -22.03 -10.25
N GLU A 268 4.93 -21.71 -9.09
CA GLU A 268 3.49 -21.81 -8.86
C GLU A 268 3.02 -20.94 -7.68
N MET A 269 1.73 -20.58 -7.71
CA MET A 269 0.96 -19.95 -6.65
C MET A 269 -0.18 -20.89 -6.27
N LYS A 270 -0.31 -21.21 -5.00
CA LYS A 270 -1.39 -22.04 -4.47
C LYS A 270 -2.13 -21.33 -3.36
N TRP A 271 -3.45 -21.44 -3.40
CA TRP A 271 -4.38 -21.01 -2.38
C TRP A 271 -5.03 -22.27 -1.79
N SER A 272 -5.19 -22.32 -0.48
CA SER A 272 -5.98 -23.36 0.20
C SER A 272 -6.64 -22.82 1.46
N ILE A 273 -7.81 -23.34 1.81
CA ILE A 273 -8.59 -22.94 2.98
C ILE A 273 -8.84 -24.17 3.87
N ASP A 274 -8.68 -24.02 5.17
CA ASP A 274 -8.86 -25.04 6.22
C ASP A 274 -8.06 -26.33 5.99
N GLY A 275 -6.89 -26.21 5.36
CA GLY A 275 -6.03 -27.35 5.03
C GLY A 275 -6.64 -28.33 4.01
N LYS A 276 -7.72 -27.92 3.32
CA LYS A 276 -8.36 -28.70 2.25
C LYS A 276 -7.72 -28.39 0.90
N PHE A 277 -7.58 -29.41 0.06
CA PHE A 277 -6.90 -29.35 -1.25
C PHE A 277 -7.78 -29.82 -2.42
N ASP A 278 -9.09 -29.92 -2.20
CA ASP A 278 -10.04 -30.14 -3.29
C ASP A 278 -10.29 -28.84 -4.08
N LYS A 279 -11.03 -28.94 -5.18
CA LYS A 279 -11.27 -27.80 -6.08
C LYS A 279 -12.17 -26.71 -5.50
N GLU A 280 -12.94 -27.02 -4.47
CA GLU A 280 -13.84 -26.05 -3.83
C GLU A 280 -13.07 -25.19 -2.81
N HIS A 281 -12.00 -25.73 -2.23
CA HIS A 281 -11.23 -25.08 -1.17
C HIS A 281 -9.79 -24.72 -1.58
N SER A 282 -9.36 -25.04 -2.80
CA SER A 282 -8.00 -24.74 -3.25
C SER A 282 -7.91 -24.39 -4.74
N ARG A 283 -6.89 -23.58 -5.05
CA ARG A 283 -6.52 -23.18 -6.40
C ARG A 283 -5.02 -23.33 -6.59
N ASN A 284 -4.58 -23.77 -7.76
CA ASN A 284 -3.18 -23.74 -8.17
C ASN A 284 -3.05 -23.04 -9.52
N VAL A 285 -2.08 -22.14 -9.64
CA VAL A 285 -1.69 -21.49 -10.89
C VAL A 285 -0.18 -21.63 -11.05
N THR A 286 0.24 -22.37 -12.06
CA THR A 286 1.64 -22.51 -12.44
C THR A 286 2.13 -21.29 -13.21
N LYS A 287 3.44 -21.03 -13.18
CA LYS A 287 4.09 -20.00 -14.01
C LYS A 287 3.87 -20.24 -15.50
N ALA A 288 3.73 -21.50 -15.92
CA ALA A 288 3.42 -21.83 -17.30
C ALA A 288 2.00 -21.39 -17.70
N GLU A 289 1.01 -21.56 -16.81
CA GLU A 289 -0.37 -21.11 -17.02
C GLU A 289 -0.50 -19.57 -16.97
N ALA A 290 0.17 -18.92 -16.01
CA ALA A 290 0.18 -17.46 -15.90
C ALA A 290 1.02 -16.78 -17.02
N GLY A 291 1.95 -17.50 -17.64
CA GLY A 291 2.82 -17.00 -18.69
C GLY A 291 3.63 -15.78 -18.27
N GLY A 292 3.60 -14.72 -19.08
CA GLY A 292 4.30 -13.46 -18.81
C GLY A 292 3.65 -12.59 -17.72
N SER A 293 2.62 -13.09 -17.04
CA SER A 293 1.87 -12.38 -15.99
C SER A 293 1.99 -13.07 -14.63
N PHE A 294 3.08 -13.79 -14.37
CA PHE A 294 3.32 -14.43 -13.09
C PHE A 294 4.00 -13.45 -12.11
N PRO A 295 3.38 -13.14 -10.95
CA PRO A 295 4.00 -12.32 -9.89
C PRO A 295 5.35 -12.89 -9.45
N ASP A 296 6.41 -12.09 -9.57
CA ASP A 296 7.78 -12.56 -9.38
C ASP A 296 8.71 -11.57 -8.66
N THR A 297 8.15 -10.50 -8.09
CA THR A 297 8.89 -9.57 -7.22
C THR A 297 8.50 -9.64 -5.76
N PRO A 298 9.40 -9.21 -4.86
CA PRO A 298 9.08 -9.10 -3.44
C PRO A 298 7.77 -8.36 -3.19
N MET A 299 6.98 -8.90 -2.25
CA MET A 299 5.68 -8.38 -1.82
C MET A 299 5.60 -8.38 -0.29
N ARG A 300 4.79 -7.51 0.29
CA ARG A 300 4.44 -7.55 1.72
C ARG A 300 3.19 -8.39 1.94
N VAL A 301 3.11 -9.01 3.11
CA VAL A 301 1.86 -9.61 3.60
C VAL A 301 0.98 -8.50 4.13
N ALA A 302 -0.28 -8.44 3.72
CA ALA A 302 -1.21 -7.40 4.13
C ALA A 302 -2.61 -7.95 4.40
N PHE A 303 -3.31 -7.25 5.30
CA PHE A 303 -4.73 -7.44 5.59
C PHE A 303 -5.46 -6.13 5.33
N GLY A 304 -6.64 -6.21 4.72
CA GLY A 304 -7.44 -5.05 4.36
C GLY A 304 -8.91 -5.22 4.74
N LEU A 305 -9.54 -4.12 5.15
CA LEU A 305 -10.99 -4.03 5.24
C LEU A 305 -11.43 -2.69 4.66
N TRP A 306 -12.20 -2.69 3.58
CA TRP A 306 -12.50 -1.48 2.80
C TRP A 306 -13.92 -1.45 2.21
N ASP A 307 -14.33 -0.24 1.80
CA ASP A 307 -15.65 0.06 1.24
C ASP A 307 -15.60 0.05 -0.30
N GLY A 308 -15.74 -1.14 -0.89
CA GLY A 308 -15.88 -1.28 -2.33
C GLY A 308 -17.23 -0.81 -2.85
N GLY A 309 -18.29 -0.94 -2.04
CA GLY A 309 -19.67 -0.62 -2.45
C GLY A 309 -19.91 0.86 -2.72
N SER A 310 -19.12 1.75 -2.12
CA SER A 310 -19.18 3.20 -2.33
C SER A 310 -18.12 3.70 -3.33
N PHE A 311 -17.35 2.80 -3.94
CA PHE A 311 -16.24 3.19 -4.82
C PHE A 311 -16.75 3.85 -6.12
N PRO A 312 -16.14 4.95 -6.60
CA PRO A 312 -16.65 5.69 -7.77
C PRO A 312 -16.64 4.89 -9.08
N ASN A 313 -15.75 3.90 -9.22
CA ASN A 313 -15.76 3.00 -10.37
C ASN A 313 -17.00 2.10 -10.29
N GLU A 314 -17.84 2.14 -11.32
CA GLU A 314 -19.07 1.34 -11.36
C GLU A 314 -18.79 -0.17 -11.32
N GLY A 315 -17.74 -0.65 -11.97
CA GLY A 315 -17.32 -2.05 -11.96
C GLY A 315 -16.93 -2.53 -10.56
N THR A 316 -16.09 -1.77 -9.85
CA THR A 316 -15.70 -2.08 -8.46
C THR A 316 -16.91 -2.07 -7.54
N SER A 317 -17.77 -1.06 -7.63
CA SER A 317 -18.93 -0.96 -6.76
C SER A 317 -19.99 -2.00 -7.08
N ASP A 318 -20.21 -2.38 -8.34
CA ASP A 318 -21.08 -3.49 -8.75
C ASP A 318 -20.54 -4.84 -8.28
N TRP A 319 -19.23 -5.05 -8.41
CA TRP A 319 -18.54 -6.22 -7.87
C TRP A 319 -18.71 -6.31 -6.36
N ALA A 320 -18.56 -5.20 -5.63
CA ALA A 320 -18.78 -5.17 -4.19
C ALA A 320 -20.28 -5.25 -3.81
N GLY A 321 -21.17 -4.96 -4.75
CA GLY A 321 -22.62 -5.12 -4.62
C GLY A 321 -23.39 -3.89 -4.18
N LYS A 322 -22.91 -2.65 -4.46
CA LYS A 322 -23.56 -1.30 -4.28
C LYS A 322 -24.72 -1.24 -3.26
N ASN A 323 -24.77 -0.38 -2.24
CA ASN A 323 -23.82 0.51 -1.60
C ASN A 323 -23.56 -0.06 -0.21
N THR A 324 -22.40 0.22 0.37
CA THR A 324 -22.15 -0.19 1.76
C THR A 324 -23.12 0.52 2.71
N SER A 325 -23.90 -0.27 3.45
CA SER A 325 -24.85 0.28 4.42
C SER A 325 -24.14 0.60 5.72
N TYR A 326 -24.31 1.80 6.27
CA TYR A 326 -23.76 2.16 7.59
C TYR A 326 -24.84 2.35 8.67
N ALA A 327 -26.05 1.78 8.44
CA ALA A 327 -27.27 2.05 9.22
C ALA A 327 -27.62 3.57 9.25
N PRO A 328 -28.78 3.98 9.82
CA PRO A 328 -29.03 5.39 10.07
C PRO A 328 -27.91 6.01 10.92
N ASN A 329 -27.59 7.28 10.65
CA ASN A 329 -26.58 8.05 11.41
C ASN A 329 -25.14 7.50 11.40
N ASN A 330 -24.79 6.62 10.46
CA ASN A 330 -23.46 6.01 10.37
C ASN A 330 -23.04 5.22 11.64
N GLU A 331 -24.00 4.56 12.29
CA GLU A 331 -23.79 3.82 13.54
C GLU A 331 -23.21 2.42 13.33
N ARG A 332 -23.28 1.87 12.11
CA ARG A 332 -22.74 0.53 11.84
C ARG A 332 -21.23 0.58 11.62
N GLU A 333 -20.54 -0.32 12.30
CA GLU A 333 -19.14 -0.64 12.10
C GLU A 333 -19.01 -2.11 11.69
N TYR A 334 -18.09 -2.37 10.77
CA TYR A 334 -17.72 -3.70 10.30
C TYR A 334 -16.33 -4.07 10.81
N ILE A 335 -16.12 -5.32 11.17
CA ILE A 335 -14.92 -5.75 11.90
C ILE A 335 -14.36 -7.03 11.30
N MET A 336 -13.18 -6.95 10.69
CA MET A 336 -12.37 -8.12 10.34
C MET A 336 -11.40 -8.40 11.50
N SER A 337 -11.13 -9.68 11.77
CA SER A 337 -10.16 -10.07 12.79
C SER A 337 -9.21 -11.16 12.31
N VAL A 338 -7.93 -11.03 12.65
CA VAL A 338 -6.89 -12.03 12.41
C VAL A 338 -6.42 -12.54 13.78
N GLU A 339 -6.52 -13.85 13.99
CA GLU A 339 -6.15 -14.50 15.26
C GLU A 339 -4.64 -14.82 15.29
N TRP A 340 -4.09 -15.31 14.19
CA TRP A 340 -2.66 -15.50 14.04
C TRP A 340 -2.26 -15.45 12.57
N VAL A 341 -0.98 -15.18 12.33
CA VAL A 341 -0.36 -15.23 11.01
C VAL A 341 1.03 -15.83 11.12
N LYS A 342 1.37 -16.68 10.16
CA LYS A 342 2.66 -17.35 10.07
C LYS A 342 3.25 -17.14 8.69
N ILE A 343 4.44 -16.57 8.64
CA ILE A 343 5.21 -16.29 7.42
C ILE A 343 6.46 -17.17 7.45
N THR A 344 6.57 -18.04 6.46
CA THR A 344 7.72 -18.94 6.25
C THR A 344 8.37 -18.62 4.91
N PRO A 345 9.38 -17.73 4.88
CA PRO A 345 10.03 -17.33 3.64
C PRO A 345 10.77 -18.50 2.99
N LEU A 346 10.81 -18.53 1.65
CA LEU A 346 11.62 -19.52 0.94
C LEU A 346 13.12 -19.35 1.26
N ASN A 347 13.56 -18.10 1.35
CA ASN A 347 14.91 -17.71 1.73
C ASN A 347 14.84 -16.67 2.86
N PRO A 348 14.74 -17.10 4.14
CA PRO A 348 14.61 -16.17 5.25
C PRO A 348 15.94 -15.47 5.55
N GLU A 349 15.88 -14.20 5.89
CA GLU A 349 17.00 -13.50 6.51
C GLU A 349 17.30 -14.11 7.90
N PRO A 350 18.55 -14.06 8.39
CA PRO A 350 18.88 -14.50 9.73
C PRO A 350 18.15 -13.67 10.80
N ALA A 351 17.35 -14.33 11.63
CA ALA A 351 16.72 -13.66 12.78
C ALA A 351 17.80 -13.15 13.75
N GLY A 352 17.89 -11.83 13.92
CA GLY A 352 18.82 -11.17 14.83
C GLY A 352 19.98 -10.41 14.16
N GLU A 353 20.12 -10.49 12.84
CA GLU A 353 20.99 -9.55 12.13
C GLU A 353 20.27 -8.21 11.94
N PRO A 354 20.90 -7.08 12.33
CA PRO A 354 20.25 -5.79 12.22
C PRO A 354 20.16 -5.38 10.75
N TRP A 355 18.95 -5.16 10.26
CA TRP A 355 18.74 -4.48 8.99
C TRP A 355 19.09 -2.98 9.14
N PRO A 356 19.66 -2.31 8.14
CA PRO A 356 20.06 -2.74 6.78
C PRO A 356 21.40 -3.49 6.67
N GLY A 357 22.05 -3.80 7.81
CA GLY A 357 23.40 -4.32 7.89
C GLY A 357 24.40 -3.29 8.40
N SER A 358 25.47 -3.77 9.03
CA SER A 358 26.45 -2.94 9.76
C SER A 358 27.10 -1.85 8.90
N LYS A 359 27.32 -2.13 7.61
CA LYS A 359 27.87 -1.17 6.64
C LYS A 359 27.02 0.09 6.55
N TYR A 360 25.71 -0.06 6.36
CA TYR A 360 24.78 1.05 6.15
C TYR A 360 24.47 1.77 7.46
N LEU A 361 24.37 1.03 8.57
CA LEU A 361 24.24 1.61 9.91
C LEU A 361 25.42 2.52 10.25
N LYS A 362 26.65 2.06 9.99
CA LYS A 362 27.85 2.88 10.19
C LYS A 362 27.83 4.15 9.34
N ARG A 363 27.42 4.06 8.07
CA ARG A 363 27.28 5.23 7.20
C ARG A 363 26.26 6.23 7.74
N MET A 364 25.12 5.75 8.22
CA MET A 364 24.09 6.59 8.85
C MET A 364 24.67 7.34 10.06
N GLU A 365 25.36 6.64 10.97
CA GLU A 365 26.01 7.23 12.15
C GLU A 365 27.07 8.29 11.79
N GLU A 366 27.87 8.04 10.75
CA GLU A 366 28.88 8.97 10.26
C GLU A 366 28.25 10.22 9.63
N SER A 367 27.15 10.07 8.90
CA SER A 367 26.41 11.16 8.26
C SER A 367 25.68 12.08 9.26
N ASP A 368 25.25 11.55 10.40
CA ASP A 368 24.62 12.32 11.48
C ASP A 368 25.64 13.15 12.32
N GLY A 369 26.93 13.07 11.96
CA GLY A 369 27.94 14.02 12.44
C GLY A 369 28.58 13.67 13.78
N GLY A 370 28.93 12.41 14.02
CA GLY A 370 29.92 12.06 15.04
C GLY A 370 29.59 12.54 16.47
N LYS A 371 28.31 12.60 16.85
CA LYS A 371 27.91 12.69 18.26
C LYS A 371 27.69 11.30 18.85
N GLY A 372 28.71 10.45 18.69
CA GLY A 372 28.86 9.23 19.48
C GLY A 372 29.27 9.60 20.90
N GLY A 373 28.29 9.76 21.79
CA GLY A 373 28.50 9.73 23.24
C GLY A 373 28.36 8.30 23.75
N SER A 374 29.50 7.68 24.06
CA SER A 374 29.62 6.38 24.73
C SER A 374 28.73 6.26 25.98
N GLY A 375 27.98 5.16 26.09
CA GLY A 375 27.63 4.53 27.38
C GLY A 375 26.14 4.46 27.71
N GLY A 376 25.60 3.23 27.73
CA GLY A 376 24.43 2.87 28.55
C GLY A 376 23.28 2.23 27.79
N SER A 377 23.02 0.95 28.10
CA SER A 377 21.80 0.21 27.76
C SER A 377 20.53 1.01 28.05
N GLY A 378 19.78 1.35 27.00
CA GLY A 378 18.46 1.97 27.09
C GLY A 378 18.04 2.51 25.72
N GLY A 379 16.89 2.05 25.20
CA GLY A 379 16.42 2.40 23.86
C GLY A 379 16.38 3.91 23.58
N PRO A 380 16.59 4.35 22.33
CA PRO A 380 16.76 5.76 22.02
C PRO A 380 15.45 6.54 22.19
N ARG A 381 15.38 7.34 23.25
CA ARG A 381 14.44 8.46 23.36
C ARG A 381 14.99 9.63 22.55
N VAL A 382 14.25 10.04 21.51
CA VAL A 382 14.55 11.25 20.73
C VAL A 382 14.21 12.49 21.57
N GLY A 383 15.27 13.15 22.06
CA GLY A 383 15.20 14.44 22.74
C GLY A 383 15.14 15.61 21.74
N ARG A 384 14.16 16.49 21.95
CA ARG A 384 13.87 17.69 21.14
C ARG A 384 14.96 18.76 21.32
N GLY A 385 15.96 18.78 20.46
CA GLY A 385 17.01 19.81 20.39
C GLY A 385 16.70 20.90 19.36
N LYS A 386 16.46 22.14 19.80
CA LYS A 386 16.23 23.31 18.94
C LYS A 386 17.53 23.84 18.34
N SER A 387 17.70 23.70 17.03
CA SER A 387 18.32 24.71 16.13
C SER A 387 18.45 24.14 14.70
N GLY A 388 17.76 24.73 13.72
CA GLY A 388 17.84 24.38 12.28
C GLY A 388 16.63 23.63 11.68
N ALA A 389 15.56 23.44 12.45
CA ALA A 389 14.56 22.41 12.20
C ALA A 389 13.47 22.68 11.13
N THR A 390 13.37 23.86 10.50
CA THR A 390 12.18 24.18 9.67
C THR A 390 12.16 23.55 8.28
N ALA A 391 13.31 23.20 7.70
CA ALA A 391 13.39 22.60 6.36
C ALA A 391 13.49 21.07 6.35
N LEU A 392 14.15 20.47 7.36
CA LEU A 392 14.22 19.00 7.48
C LEU A 392 12.93 18.38 8.04
N THR A 393 12.20 19.07 8.93
CA THR A 393 10.91 18.56 9.44
C THR A 393 9.81 18.62 8.39
N SER A 394 9.85 19.61 7.49
CA SER A 394 8.92 19.66 6.36
C SER A 394 9.29 18.62 5.30
N ALA A 395 10.57 18.44 4.97
CA ALA A 395 11.01 17.45 3.99
C ALA A 395 10.74 16.00 4.44
N SER A 396 10.97 15.66 5.71
CA SER A 396 10.60 14.36 6.28
C SER A 396 9.08 14.15 6.26
N SER A 397 8.30 15.14 6.70
CA SER A 397 6.83 15.07 6.67
C SER A 397 6.27 14.96 5.24
N LEU A 398 6.90 15.62 4.26
CA LEU A 398 6.56 15.54 2.83
C LEU A 398 7.00 14.20 2.20
N ALA A 399 8.17 13.69 2.54
CA ALA A 399 8.65 12.39 2.06
C ALA A 399 7.77 11.25 2.57
N THR A 400 7.37 11.28 3.85
CA THR A 400 6.44 10.30 4.43
C THR A 400 5.03 10.44 3.82
N ALA A 401 4.56 11.66 3.53
CA ALA A 401 3.26 11.86 2.88
C ALA A 401 3.23 11.41 1.40
N VAL A 402 4.34 11.51 0.67
CA VAL A 402 4.45 11.08 -0.74
C VAL A 402 4.59 9.56 -0.86
N PHE A 403 5.30 8.91 0.08
CA PHE A 403 5.40 7.45 0.15
C PHE A 403 4.03 6.77 0.26
N THR A 404 3.10 7.41 0.96
CA THR A 404 1.85 6.80 1.42
C THR A 404 0.67 7.12 0.53
N ALA A 405 0.70 8.28 -0.13
CA ALA A 405 -0.12 8.53 -1.31
C ALA A 405 0.13 7.47 -2.40
N SER A 406 1.36 6.94 -2.53
CA SER A 406 1.68 5.89 -3.49
C SER A 406 1.08 4.53 -3.13
N LEU A 407 1.05 4.12 -1.84
CA LEU A 407 0.41 2.88 -1.38
C LEU A 407 -1.13 2.95 -1.40
N ALA A 408 -1.70 4.07 -0.94
CA ALA A 408 -3.15 4.29 -0.99
C ALA A 408 -3.65 4.43 -2.43
N ALA A 409 -2.88 5.08 -3.31
CA ALA A 409 -3.15 5.07 -4.74
C ALA A 409 -2.98 3.68 -5.33
N PHE A 410 -1.99 2.88 -4.93
CA PHE A 410 -1.79 1.52 -5.43
C PHE A 410 -2.95 0.59 -5.10
N ALA A 411 -3.40 0.58 -3.84
CA ALA A 411 -4.62 -0.12 -3.45
C ALA A 411 -5.81 0.39 -4.28
N SER A 412 -5.96 1.71 -4.42
CA SER A 412 -7.01 2.29 -5.27
C SER A 412 -6.84 1.99 -6.77
N PHE A 413 -5.66 1.60 -7.26
CA PHE A 413 -5.38 1.30 -8.67
C PHE A 413 -5.54 -0.19 -9.01
N VAL A 414 -5.29 -1.09 -8.05
CA VAL A 414 -5.56 -2.52 -8.23
C VAL A 414 -7.06 -2.80 -8.07
N PHE A 415 -7.73 -2.06 -7.19
CA PHE A 415 -9.16 -2.19 -6.94
C PHE A 415 -10.06 -1.31 -7.84
N ALA A 416 -9.51 -0.48 -8.73
CA ALA A 416 -10.26 0.36 -9.70
C ALA A 416 -10.31 -0.25 -11.09
#